data_AF-A0A482VT25-F1
#
_entry.id   AF-A0A482VT25-F1
#
_cell.length_a   1.000
_cell.length_b   1.000
_cell.length_c   1.000
_cell.angle_alpha   90.00
_cell.angle_beta   90.00
_cell.angle_gamma   90.00
#
_symmetry.space_group_name_H-M   'P 1'
#
loop_
_entity.id
_entity.type
_entity.pdbx_description
1 polymer ?
#
loop_
_entity_poly.entity_id
_entity_poly.type
_entity_poly.pdbx_seq_one_letter_code
_entity_poly.pdbx_strand_id
1 'polypeptide(L)'
;MDDEDYTVSSELYQEYDYTSSSKPTVNKANAVSKFKFKHPPPPAKTDSDGDFIVSRKKSANKKVGIIEIDVDKGGLLQLIESNILRNKHLTKHPITVLELDFTSQVLPREIVATLAKIPIVIAADVIYDDVITEAFVRTVAHVLSKPPKRSVYIALEKRYVFTIADCDAVAPCYEYYMECLQKLENVHMEEVPLNFPQYFHYERVKEL
;
A
#
# COMPACT_ATOMS: atom_id res chain seq x y z
N MET A 1 -15.47 13.94 26.45
CA MET A 1 -14.19 13.22 26.46
C MET A 1 -13.65 13.42 25.07
N ASP A 2 -12.55 14.15 24.97
CA ASP A 2 -12.11 14.81 23.75
C ASP A 2 -11.85 13.78 22.64
N ASP A 3 -12.49 13.98 21.49
CA ASP A 3 -12.18 13.32 20.23
C ASP A 3 -10.76 13.77 19.83
N GLU A 4 -9.72 13.11 20.34
CA GLU A 4 -8.35 13.36 19.89
C GLU A 4 -8.20 12.85 18.45
N ASP A 5 -8.36 13.77 17.49
CA ASP A 5 -8.07 13.53 16.08
C ASP A 5 -6.55 13.34 15.91
N TYR A 6 -6.12 12.15 15.46
CA TYR A 6 -4.72 11.95 15.06
C TYR A 6 -4.49 12.59 13.69
N THR A 7 -3.37 13.29 13.51
CA THR A 7 -3.03 13.95 12.24
C THR A 7 -1.80 13.32 11.59
N VAL A 8 -1.96 12.68 10.44
CA VAL A 8 -0.84 12.28 9.56
C VAL A 8 -0.55 13.42 8.59
N SER A 9 0.72 13.71 8.35
CA SER A 9 1.15 14.68 7.32
C SER A 9 2.02 13.99 6.29
N SER A 10 1.69 14.11 5.00
CA SER A 10 2.47 13.51 3.92
C SER A 10 2.89 14.55 2.89
N GLU A 11 4.15 14.49 2.49
CA GLU A 11 4.70 15.22 1.35
C GLU A 11 4.60 14.34 0.11
N LEU A 12 4.11 14.91 -0.99
CA LEU A 12 3.95 14.21 -2.26
C LEU A 12 4.75 14.92 -3.36
N TYR A 13 5.42 14.14 -4.20
CA TYR A 13 5.95 14.64 -5.46
C TYR A 13 4.80 14.79 -6.48
N GLN A 14 4.98 15.68 -7.46
CA GLN A 14 4.08 15.73 -8.61
C GLN A 14 4.11 14.38 -9.36
N GLU A 15 3.01 14.03 -10.03
CA GLU A 15 2.92 12.83 -10.86
C GLU A 15 4.19 12.66 -11.70
N TYR A 16 4.85 11.53 -11.48
CA TYR A 16 6.11 11.21 -12.10
C TYR A 16 5.90 10.09 -13.10
N ASP A 17 6.32 10.32 -14.35
CA ASP A 17 6.34 9.29 -15.38
C ASP A 17 7.49 8.32 -15.11
N TYR A 18 7.14 7.16 -14.55
CA TYR A 18 8.06 6.06 -14.22
C TYR A 18 8.73 5.40 -15.43
N THR A 19 8.24 5.68 -16.64
CA THR A 19 8.84 5.25 -17.91
C THR A 19 9.96 6.18 -18.36
N SER A 20 10.01 7.40 -17.81
CA SER A 20 11.06 8.38 -18.10
C SER A 20 12.27 8.21 -17.17
N SER A 21 13.47 8.56 -17.67
CA SER A 21 14.72 8.63 -16.90
C SER A 21 14.93 9.99 -16.21
N SER A 22 13.92 10.86 -16.26
CA SER A 22 13.91 12.19 -15.65
C SER A 22 14.06 12.07 -14.13
N LYS A 23 14.51 13.10 -13.41
CA LYS A 23 14.34 13.09 -11.94
C LYS A 23 12.99 13.72 -11.61
N PRO A 24 12.20 13.20 -10.66
CA PRO A 24 11.08 13.91 -10.08
C PRO A 24 11.54 15.28 -9.66
N THR A 25 10.81 16.31 -10.08
CA THR A 25 11.16 17.68 -9.72
C THR A 25 10.69 17.90 -8.29
N VAL A 26 11.64 17.96 -7.35
CA VAL A 26 11.34 18.34 -5.96
C VAL A 26 10.90 19.80 -5.98
N ASN A 27 9.59 20.05 -5.89
CA ASN A 27 9.06 21.39 -5.86
C ASN A 27 9.32 21.99 -4.47
N LYS A 28 9.80 23.24 -4.39
CA LYS A 28 9.94 23.92 -3.08
C LYS A 28 8.58 24.17 -2.40
N ALA A 29 7.49 24.02 -3.12
CA ALA A 29 6.11 24.11 -2.64
C ALA A 29 5.43 22.73 -2.56
N ASN A 30 6.17 21.66 -2.21
CA ASN A 30 5.59 20.32 -2.07
C ASN A 30 4.29 20.36 -1.27
N ALA A 31 3.23 19.78 -1.85
CA ALA A 31 1.92 19.74 -1.22
C ALA A 31 2.01 18.83 0.02
N VAL A 32 1.69 19.39 1.19
CA VAL A 32 1.59 18.61 2.42
C VAL A 32 0.12 18.32 2.69
N SER A 33 -0.28 17.07 2.46
CA SER A 33 -1.62 16.60 2.79
C SER A 33 -1.70 16.23 4.26
N LYS A 34 -2.77 16.66 4.95
CA LYS A 34 -3.05 16.31 6.35
C LYS A 34 -4.29 15.44 6.44
N PHE A 35 -4.16 14.31 7.13
CA PHE A 35 -5.23 13.33 7.28
C PHE A 35 -5.59 13.22 8.75
N LYS A 36 -6.89 13.28 9.06
CA LYS A 36 -7.39 13.16 10.44
C LYS A 36 -8.07 11.82 10.67
N PHE A 37 -7.72 11.15 11.76
CA PHE A 37 -8.28 9.84 12.11
C PHE A 37 -9.06 9.91 13.40
N LYS A 38 -10.23 9.27 13.41
CA LYS A 38 -11.07 9.05 14.58
C LYS A 38 -10.96 7.61 15.04
N HIS A 39 -10.80 7.43 16.33
CA HIS A 39 -10.82 6.10 16.93
C HIS A 39 -12.25 5.50 16.78
N PRO A 40 -12.41 4.23 16.34
CA PRO A 40 -13.64 3.47 16.49
C PRO A 40 -14.38 3.71 17.81
N PRO A 41 -15.72 3.91 17.73
CA PRO A 41 -16.52 4.15 18.92
C PRO A 41 -16.53 2.90 19.82
N PRO A 42 -16.60 3.07 21.15
CA PRO A 42 -16.62 1.96 22.10
C PRO A 42 -17.77 0.95 21.85
N PRO A 43 -17.59 -0.35 22.19
CA PRO A 43 -16.48 -0.92 22.95
C PRO A 43 -15.39 -1.50 22.04
N ALA A 44 -14.44 -0.66 21.65
CA ALA A 44 -13.20 -1.10 21.06
C ALA A 44 -12.17 -1.26 22.18
N LYS A 45 -11.55 -2.44 22.28
CA LYS A 45 -10.51 -2.69 23.29
C LYS A 45 -9.22 -2.04 22.81
N THR A 46 -8.50 -1.38 23.70
CA THR A 46 -7.17 -0.82 23.44
C THR A 46 -6.14 -1.45 24.37
N ASP A 47 -4.89 -1.57 23.91
CA ASP A 47 -3.80 -2.05 24.73
C ASP A 47 -3.20 -0.91 25.60
N SER A 48 -2.06 -1.18 26.25
CA SER A 48 -1.43 -0.23 27.17
C SER A 48 -0.93 1.05 26.50
N ASP A 49 -0.80 1.09 25.18
CA ASP A 49 -0.36 2.29 24.45
C ASP A 49 -1.49 2.91 23.61
N GLY A 50 -2.72 2.41 23.75
CA GLY A 50 -3.91 2.98 23.12
C GLY A 50 -4.21 2.43 21.72
N ASP A 51 -3.48 1.42 21.25
CA ASP A 51 -3.80 0.79 19.96
C ASP A 51 -4.99 -0.15 20.09
N PHE A 52 -5.81 -0.22 19.04
CA PHE A 52 -6.89 -1.21 19.01
C PHE A 52 -6.37 -2.63 19.16
N ILE A 53 -6.87 -3.31 20.18
CA ILE A 53 -6.80 -4.75 20.32
C ILE A 53 -7.75 -5.36 19.29
N VAL A 54 -7.24 -5.51 18.07
CA VAL A 54 -7.72 -6.52 17.14
C VAL A 54 -7.34 -7.89 17.69
N SER A 55 -8.27 -8.84 17.70
CA SER A 55 -8.02 -10.21 18.14
C SER A 55 -7.01 -10.91 17.23
N ARG A 56 -5.72 -10.70 17.49
CA ARG A 56 -4.60 -11.40 16.85
C ARG A 56 -4.51 -12.80 17.48
N LYS A 57 -4.35 -13.86 16.68
CA LYS A 57 -3.96 -15.18 17.21
C LYS A 57 -2.74 -14.98 18.10
N LYS A 58 -2.77 -15.51 19.33
CA LYS A 58 -1.66 -15.41 20.31
C LYS A 58 -0.37 -15.96 19.68
N SER A 59 0.41 -15.07 19.07
CA SER A 59 1.75 -15.36 18.60
C SER A 59 2.68 -14.60 19.53
N ALA A 60 3.49 -15.33 20.28
CA ALA A 60 4.36 -14.81 21.32
C ALA A 60 5.19 -13.61 20.83
N ASN A 61 5.11 -12.48 21.53
CA ASN A 61 6.03 -11.33 21.55
C ASN A 61 6.94 -11.18 20.31
N LYS A 62 6.35 -11.03 19.12
CA LYS A 62 7.12 -10.72 17.92
C LYS A 62 6.95 -9.23 17.66
N LYS A 63 8.01 -8.44 17.83
CA LYS A 63 8.08 -7.08 17.30
C LYS A 63 7.81 -7.19 15.80
N VAL A 64 6.63 -6.76 15.36
CA VAL A 64 6.27 -6.72 13.94
C VAL A 64 6.78 -5.38 13.42
N GLY A 65 7.89 -5.40 12.70
CA GLY A 65 8.32 -4.23 11.94
C GLY A 65 7.45 -4.06 10.70
N ILE A 66 7.29 -2.82 10.25
CA ILE A 66 6.65 -2.50 8.98
C ILE A 66 7.75 -2.43 7.92
N ILE A 67 7.48 -2.97 6.74
CA ILE A 67 8.37 -2.84 5.59
C ILE A 67 7.62 -2.09 4.51
N GLU A 68 8.09 -0.90 4.20
CA GLU A 68 7.63 -0.08 3.07
C GLU A 68 8.53 -0.38 1.87
N ILE A 69 7.92 -0.59 0.70
CA ILE A 69 8.64 -0.96 -0.51
C ILE A 69 8.19 -0.10 -1.68
N ASP A 70 9.16 0.38 -2.45
CA ASP A 70 8.92 1.12 -3.69
C ASP A 70 10.15 0.99 -4.61
N VAL A 71 10.05 1.46 -5.84
CA VAL A 71 11.19 1.52 -6.76
C VAL A 71 12.16 2.62 -6.32
N ASP A 72 13.48 2.36 -6.39
CA ASP A 72 14.50 3.40 -6.10
C ASP A 72 14.72 4.30 -7.32
N LYS A 73 13.66 5.02 -7.69
CA LYS A 73 13.71 6.04 -8.73
C LYS A 73 13.44 7.39 -8.14
N GLY A 74 14.25 8.36 -8.55
CA GLY A 74 13.87 9.76 -8.44
C GLY A 74 13.77 10.35 -7.03
N GLY A 75 14.35 9.69 -6.02
CA GLY A 75 14.26 10.21 -4.65
C GLY A 75 13.05 9.69 -3.87
N LEU A 76 12.34 8.68 -4.38
CA LEU A 76 11.11 8.15 -3.77
C LEU A 76 11.37 7.49 -2.42
N LEU A 77 12.40 6.65 -2.31
CA LEU A 77 12.74 6.03 -1.03
C LEU A 77 13.06 7.08 0.04
N GLN A 78 13.77 8.15 -0.32
CA GLN A 78 14.06 9.27 0.58
C GLN A 78 12.79 10.06 0.95
N LEU A 79 11.82 10.18 0.04
CA LEU A 79 10.53 10.78 0.34
C LEU A 79 9.73 9.93 1.34
N ILE A 80 9.70 8.62 1.14
CA ILE A 80 9.06 7.67 2.05
C ILE A 80 9.70 7.77 3.44
N GLU A 81 11.04 7.73 3.53
CA GLU A 81 11.76 7.90 4.79
C GLU A 81 11.46 9.25 5.47
N SER A 82 11.40 10.33 4.70
CA SER A 82 11.03 11.67 5.20
C SER A 82 9.61 11.69 5.77
N ASN A 83 8.65 11.08 5.08
CA ASN A 83 7.26 10.97 5.52
C ASN A 83 7.13 10.09 6.77
N ILE A 84 7.87 8.99 6.88
CA ILE A 84 7.93 8.18 8.10
C ILE A 84 8.47 9.02 9.26
N LEU A 85 9.57 9.75 9.06
CA LEU A 85 10.18 10.57 10.10
C LEU A 85 9.22 11.68 10.57
N ARG A 86 8.51 12.32 9.64
CA ARG A 86 7.50 13.35 9.91
C ARG A 86 6.36 12.81 10.78
N ASN A 87 5.99 11.55 10.60
CA ASN A 87 4.92 10.88 11.34
C ASN A 87 5.43 9.96 12.46
N LYS A 88 6.69 10.05 12.86
CA LYS A 88 7.32 9.16 13.85
C LYS A 88 6.58 9.13 15.20
N HIS A 89 5.90 10.21 15.54
CA HIS A 89 5.07 10.31 16.75
C HIS A 89 3.84 9.37 16.73
N LEU A 90 3.42 8.88 15.55
CA LEU A 90 2.34 7.93 15.36
C LEU A 90 2.84 6.48 15.24
N THR A 91 4.13 6.28 14.94
CA THR A 91 4.68 4.95 14.67
C THR A 91 5.26 4.33 15.93
N LYS A 92 4.65 3.25 16.42
CA LYS A 92 5.12 2.49 17.60
C LYS A 92 6.13 1.39 17.28
N HIS A 93 6.26 1.06 16.00
CA HIS A 93 7.09 -0.03 15.52
C HIS A 93 8.15 0.47 14.54
N PRO A 94 9.32 -0.18 14.47
CA PRO A 94 10.32 0.17 13.48
C PRO A 94 9.76 -0.03 12.07
N ILE A 95 9.99 0.96 11.21
CA ILE A 95 9.67 0.90 9.80
C ILE A 95 10.98 0.80 9.03
N THR A 96 11.06 -0.10 8.07
CA THR A 96 12.21 -0.27 7.18
C THR A 96 11.75 -0.02 5.76
N VAL A 97 12.47 0.84 5.04
CA VAL A 97 12.22 1.14 3.63
C VAL A 97 13.18 0.30 2.80
N LEU A 98 12.66 -0.46 1.84
CA LEU A 98 13.45 -1.29 0.93
C LEU A 98 13.06 -1.02 -0.52
N GLU A 99 14.00 -1.19 -1.43
CA GLU A 99 13.69 -1.16 -2.86
C GLU A 99 12.95 -2.44 -3.30
N LEU A 100 11.90 -2.28 -4.10
CA LEU A 100 11.29 -3.36 -4.87
C LEU A 100 10.86 -2.87 -6.26
N ASP A 101 11.59 -3.30 -7.27
CA ASP A 101 11.17 -3.19 -8.68
C ASP A 101 10.45 -4.48 -9.10
N PHE A 102 9.14 -4.40 -9.38
CA PHE A 102 8.35 -5.55 -9.84
C PHE A 102 8.87 -6.12 -11.17
N THR A 103 9.46 -5.29 -12.02
CA THR A 103 9.97 -5.71 -13.33
C THR A 103 11.23 -6.56 -13.21
N SER A 104 11.92 -6.50 -12.06
CA SER A 104 13.01 -7.41 -11.74
C SER A 104 12.52 -8.85 -11.68
N GLN A 105 13.29 -9.77 -12.26
CA GLN A 105 13.00 -11.21 -12.21
C GLN A 105 13.33 -11.82 -10.85
N VAL A 106 14.13 -11.13 -10.02
CA VAL A 106 14.64 -11.66 -8.76
C VAL A 106 14.25 -10.72 -7.62
N LEU A 107 13.57 -11.26 -6.62
CA LEU A 107 13.29 -10.53 -5.39
C LEU A 107 14.60 -10.23 -4.63
N PRO A 108 14.74 -9.00 -4.10
CA PRO A 108 15.85 -8.65 -3.22
C PRO A 108 16.01 -9.64 -2.06
N ARG A 109 17.26 -10.00 -1.74
CA ARG A 109 17.55 -10.98 -0.68
C ARG A 109 17.00 -10.56 0.68
N GLU A 110 16.98 -9.27 0.95
CA GLU A 110 16.46 -8.66 2.17
C GLU A 110 14.95 -8.87 2.32
N ILE A 111 14.20 -8.70 1.22
CA ILE A 111 12.76 -8.99 1.18
C ILE A 111 12.54 -10.49 1.39
N VAL A 112 13.25 -11.35 0.67
CA VAL A 112 13.10 -12.81 0.83
C VAL A 112 13.39 -13.27 2.27
N ALA A 113 14.42 -12.72 2.91
CA ALA A 113 14.78 -13.03 4.30
C ALA A 113 13.71 -12.58 5.30
N THR A 114 12.94 -11.54 4.99
CA THR A 114 11.88 -11.01 5.86
C THR A 114 10.53 -11.69 5.64
N LEU A 115 10.25 -12.26 4.46
CA LEU A 115 8.98 -12.94 4.13
C LEU A 115 8.52 -13.97 5.17
N ALA A 116 9.45 -14.69 5.81
CA ALA A 116 9.12 -15.67 6.87
C ALA A 116 8.43 -15.04 8.10
N LYS A 117 8.52 -13.71 8.25
CA LYS A 117 7.97 -12.93 9.36
C LYS A 117 6.80 -12.04 8.94
N ILE A 118 6.45 -12.00 7.64
CA ILE A 118 5.42 -11.11 7.08
C ILE A 118 4.15 -11.94 6.77
N PRO A 119 3.11 -11.86 7.64
CA PRO A 119 1.85 -12.56 7.42
C PRO A 119 0.87 -11.79 6.52
N ILE A 120 1.10 -10.49 6.34
CA ILE A 120 0.19 -9.57 5.62
C ILE A 120 1.05 -8.71 4.68
N VAL A 121 0.62 -8.61 3.43
CA VAL A 121 1.14 -7.66 2.45
C VAL A 121 -0.02 -6.74 2.07
N ILE A 122 0.26 -5.45 1.90
CA ILE A 122 -0.70 -4.45 1.46
C ILE A 122 -0.14 -3.79 0.21
N ALA A 123 -0.95 -3.63 -0.81
CA ALA A 123 -0.64 -2.85 -2.00
C ALA A 123 -1.80 -1.89 -2.27
N ALA A 124 -1.49 -0.65 -2.60
CA ALA A 124 -2.47 0.38 -2.91
C ALA A 124 -2.11 1.02 -4.25
N ASP A 125 -3.08 1.08 -5.17
CA ASP A 125 -2.99 1.77 -6.45
C ASP A 125 -1.80 1.36 -7.35
N VAL A 126 -1.47 0.06 -7.34
CA VAL A 126 -0.36 -0.51 -8.14
C VAL A 126 -0.77 -1.00 -9.53
N ILE A 127 -2.05 -0.84 -9.90
CA ILE A 127 -2.65 -1.38 -11.13
C ILE A 127 -3.05 -0.24 -12.06
N TYR A 128 -2.16 0.10 -13.01
CA TYR A 128 -2.38 1.20 -13.97
C TYR A 128 -1.72 1.00 -15.33
N ASP A 129 -0.87 -0.03 -15.47
CA ASP A 129 -0.16 -0.39 -16.70
C ASP A 129 -0.06 -1.91 -16.80
N ASP A 130 -0.18 -2.47 -18.01
CA ASP A 130 -0.24 -3.92 -18.20
C ASP A 130 1.09 -4.60 -17.85
N VAL A 131 2.23 -3.99 -18.21
CA VAL A 131 3.57 -4.54 -17.91
C VAL A 131 3.81 -4.56 -16.41
N ILE A 132 3.48 -3.46 -15.72
CA ILE A 132 3.56 -3.37 -14.26
C ILE A 132 2.58 -4.34 -13.60
N THR A 133 1.38 -4.51 -14.15
CA THR A 133 0.36 -5.44 -13.64
C THR A 133 0.84 -6.89 -13.69
N GLU A 134 1.36 -7.36 -14.83
CA GLU A 134 1.94 -8.70 -14.94
C GLU A 134 3.11 -8.91 -13.97
N ALA A 135 3.98 -7.91 -13.87
CA ALA A 135 5.15 -7.92 -13.01
C ALA A 135 4.77 -7.98 -11.52
N PHE A 136 3.74 -7.23 -11.12
CA PHE A 136 3.15 -7.25 -9.80
C PHE A 136 2.50 -8.61 -9.49
N VAL A 137 1.66 -9.13 -10.38
CA VAL A 137 0.99 -10.44 -10.20
C VAL A 137 2.02 -11.57 -10.05
N ARG A 138 3.09 -11.56 -10.85
CA ARG A 138 4.23 -12.49 -10.71
C ARG A 138 4.90 -12.36 -9.34
N THR A 139 5.09 -11.13 -8.87
CA THR A 139 5.68 -10.85 -7.55
C THR A 139 4.78 -11.39 -6.43
N VAL A 140 3.48 -11.14 -6.49
CA VAL A 140 2.48 -11.68 -5.56
C VAL A 140 2.52 -13.20 -5.55
N ALA A 141 2.55 -13.85 -6.71
CA ALA A 141 2.66 -15.30 -6.81
C ALA A 141 3.95 -15.83 -6.14
N HIS A 142 5.09 -15.20 -6.42
CA HIS A 142 6.36 -15.57 -5.80
C HIS A 142 6.30 -15.41 -4.28
N VAL A 143 5.76 -14.29 -3.79
CA VAL A 143 5.60 -14.00 -2.36
C VAL A 143 4.66 -15.02 -1.71
N LEU A 144 3.52 -15.35 -2.31
CA LEU A 144 2.57 -16.33 -1.78
C LEU A 144 3.09 -17.78 -1.81
N SER A 145 3.99 -18.11 -2.74
CA SER A 145 4.59 -19.45 -2.85
C SER A 145 5.52 -19.82 -1.68
N LYS A 146 6.01 -18.83 -0.91
CA LYS A 146 6.92 -19.06 0.21
C LYS A 146 6.14 -19.39 1.49
N PRO A 147 6.65 -20.25 2.40
CA PRO A 147 6.09 -20.34 3.75
C PRO A 147 6.42 -19.09 4.59
N PRO A 148 5.66 -18.79 5.66
CA PRO A 148 4.35 -19.35 6.01
C PRO A 148 3.23 -18.83 5.08
N LYS A 149 2.01 -19.38 5.22
CA LYS A 149 0.82 -18.80 4.57
C LYS A 149 0.66 -17.34 4.98
N ARG A 150 0.34 -16.49 4.01
CA ARG A 150 0.14 -15.04 4.18
C ARG A 150 -1.01 -14.54 3.31
N SER A 151 -1.54 -13.37 3.66
CA SER A 151 -2.60 -12.69 2.92
C SER A 151 -2.07 -11.44 2.24
N VAL A 152 -2.59 -11.14 1.05
CA VAL A 152 -2.28 -9.91 0.30
C VAL A 152 -3.58 -9.13 0.17
N TYR A 153 -3.60 -7.89 0.66
CA TYR A 153 -4.70 -6.95 0.48
C TYR A 153 -4.33 -5.96 -0.60
N ILE A 154 -5.21 -5.80 -1.57
CA ILE A 154 -4.97 -4.95 -2.74
C ILE A 154 -6.12 -3.97 -2.80
N ALA A 155 -5.80 -2.69 -2.64
CA ALA A 155 -6.74 -1.59 -2.80
C ALA A 155 -6.47 -0.90 -4.14
N LEU A 156 -7.50 -0.67 -4.93
CA LEU A 156 -7.39 0.00 -6.23
C LEU A 156 -8.61 0.88 -6.51
N GLU A 157 -8.41 1.93 -7.31
CA GLU A 157 -9.48 2.71 -7.91
C GLU A 157 -9.78 2.17 -9.32
N LYS A 158 -11.05 1.86 -9.62
CA LYS A 158 -11.44 1.47 -10.98
C LYS A 158 -11.54 2.72 -11.85
N ARG A 159 -10.54 2.92 -12.72
CA ARG A 159 -10.56 4.00 -13.72
C ARG A 159 -11.33 3.54 -14.95
N TYR A 160 -12.58 4.01 -15.08
CA TYR A 160 -13.41 3.75 -16.26
C TYR A 160 -13.01 4.69 -17.40
N VAL A 161 -12.78 4.13 -18.57
CA VAL A 161 -12.58 4.86 -19.81
C VAL A 161 -13.66 4.49 -20.79
N PHE A 162 -14.15 5.48 -21.55
CA PHE A 162 -15.06 5.21 -22.66
C PHE A 162 -14.23 4.88 -23.89
N THR A 163 -14.39 3.69 -24.44
CA THR A 163 -13.70 3.28 -25.65
C THR A 163 -14.68 3.35 -26.82
N ILE A 164 -14.24 3.93 -27.95
CA ILE A 164 -15.06 3.94 -29.17
C ILE A 164 -15.23 2.51 -29.71
N ALA A 165 -14.24 1.63 -29.46
CA ALA A 165 -14.25 0.24 -29.88
C ALA A 165 -15.38 -0.57 -29.21
N ASP A 166 -15.61 -0.36 -27.91
CA ASP A 166 -16.62 -1.12 -27.17
C ASP A 166 -17.97 -0.38 -27.11
N CYS A 167 -18.01 0.89 -27.50
CA CYS A 167 -19.16 1.80 -27.29
C CYS A 167 -19.67 1.78 -25.84
N ASP A 168 -18.77 1.51 -24.89
CA ASP A 168 -19.09 1.27 -23.49
C ASP A 168 -18.01 1.82 -22.56
N ALA A 169 -18.36 1.99 -21.29
CA ALA A 169 -17.43 2.35 -20.22
C ALA A 169 -16.80 1.09 -19.64
N VAL A 170 -15.51 0.91 -19.89
CA VAL A 170 -14.73 -0.27 -19.44
C VAL A 170 -13.64 0.14 -18.46
N ALA A 171 -13.20 -0.78 -17.61
CA ALA A 171 -12.10 -0.56 -16.67
C ALA A 171 -10.91 -1.45 -17.06
N PRO A 172 -10.17 -1.11 -18.13
CA PRO A 172 -9.28 -2.04 -18.83
C PRO A 172 -8.17 -2.58 -17.93
N CYS A 173 -7.52 -1.72 -17.14
CA CYS A 173 -6.47 -2.15 -16.22
C CYS A 173 -7.00 -3.10 -15.13
N TYR A 174 -8.21 -2.87 -14.65
CA TYR A 174 -8.85 -3.74 -13.67
C TYR A 174 -9.22 -5.10 -14.28
N GLU A 175 -9.82 -5.09 -15.46
CA GLU A 175 -10.21 -6.31 -16.18
C GLU A 175 -8.99 -7.17 -16.50
N TYR A 176 -7.94 -6.56 -17.04
CA TYR A 176 -6.68 -7.23 -17.33
C TYR A 176 -5.99 -7.77 -16.06
N TYR A 177 -6.01 -7.01 -14.97
CA TYR A 177 -5.54 -7.48 -13.67
C TYR A 177 -6.31 -8.72 -13.20
N MET A 178 -7.63 -8.75 -13.34
CA MET A 178 -8.46 -9.90 -12.99
C MET A 178 -8.13 -11.12 -13.86
N GLU A 179 -7.90 -10.94 -15.16
CA GLU A 179 -7.42 -12.01 -16.05
C GLU A 179 -6.06 -12.57 -15.60
N CYS A 180 -5.12 -11.69 -15.23
CA CYS A 180 -3.81 -12.08 -14.73
C CYS A 180 -3.92 -12.86 -13.41
N LEU A 181 -4.79 -12.44 -12.50
CA LEU A 181 -5.05 -13.11 -11.23
C LEU A 181 -5.66 -14.51 -11.42
N GLN A 182 -6.60 -14.67 -12.36
CA GLN A 182 -7.24 -15.96 -12.64
C GLN A 182 -6.26 -17.03 -13.13
N LYS A 183 -5.11 -16.62 -13.68
CA LYS A 183 -4.04 -17.53 -14.11
C LYS A 183 -3.21 -18.06 -12.92
N LEU A 184 -3.36 -17.52 -11.72
CA LEU A 184 -2.63 -17.98 -10.54
C LEU A 184 -3.24 -19.28 -9.99
N GLU A 185 -2.40 -20.30 -9.86
CA GLU A 185 -2.78 -21.56 -9.21
C GLU A 185 -2.58 -21.49 -7.70
N ASN A 186 -3.41 -22.20 -6.94
CA ASN A 186 -3.29 -22.37 -5.48
C ASN A 186 -3.40 -21.06 -4.66
N VAL A 187 -4.04 -20.03 -5.21
CA VAL A 187 -4.34 -18.77 -4.51
C VAL A 187 -5.86 -18.66 -4.32
N HIS A 188 -6.28 -18.39 -3.08
CA HIS A 188 -7.67 -18.05 -2.79
C HIS A 188 -7.85 -16.54 -2.95
N MET A 189 -8.82 -16.14 -3.75
CA MET A 189 -9.11 -14.73 -4.05
C MET A 189 -10.53 -14.42 -3.61
N GLU A 190 -10.69 -13.32 -2.87
CA GLU A 190 -11.98 -12.82 -2.44
C GLU A 190 -12.03 -11.30 -2.55
N GLU A 191 -13.16 -10.76 -2.96
CA GLU A 191 -13.43 -9.32 -2.91
C GLU A 191 -13.87 -8.96 -1.50
N VAL A 192 -13.21 -7.96 -0.90
CA VAL A 192 -13.57 -7.46 0.42
C VAL A 192 -14.65 -6.39 0.25
N PRO A 193 -15.84 -6.55 0.86
CA PRO A 193 -16.90 -5.55 0.79
C PRO A 193 -16.44 -4.19 1.32
N LEU A 194 -16.81 -3.11 0.63
CA LEU A 194 -16.47 -1.72 1.00
C LEU A 194 -17.40 -1.13 2.08
N ASN A 195 -18.24 -1.95 2.72
CA ASN A 195 -19.21 -1.52 3.73
C ASN A 195 -18.62 -1.47 5.15
N PHE A 196 -17.29 -1.41 5.28
CA PHE A 196 -16.63 -1.25 6.56
C PHE A 196 -16.73 0.20 7.05
N PRO A 197 -16.69 0.44 8.38
CA PRO A 197 -16.76 1.79 8.90
C PRO A 197 -15.54 2.63 8.49
N GLN A 198 -15.78 3.88 8.08
CA GLN A 198 -14.74 4.83 7.74
C GLN A 198 -14.31 5.62 8.98
N TYR A 199 -13.03 5.55 9.31
CA TYR A 199 -12.44 6.17 10.51
C TYR A 199 -11.45 7.29 10.19
N PHE A 200 -11.37 7.72 8.94
CA PHE A 200 -10.52 8.83 8.54
C PHE A 200 -11.29 9.83 7.68
N HIS A 201 -11.00 11.10 7.91
CA HIS A 201 -11.46 12.20 7.08
C HIS A 201 -10.24 12.82 6.43
N TYR A 202 -10.34 13.11 5.14
CA TYR A 202 -9.31 13.79 4.40
C TYR A 202 -9.94 14.87 3.55
N GLU A 203 -9.27 16.01 3.48
CA GLU A 203 -9.57 17.05 2.50
C GLU A 203 -8.62 16.83 1.33
N ARG A 204 -9.20 16.48 0.17
CA ARG A 204 -8.44 16.38 -1.08
C ARG A 204 -8.00 17.79 -1.47
N VAL A 205 -6.70 18.03 -1.51
CA VAL A 205 -6.16 19.27 -2.10
C VAL A 205 -6.46 19.25 -3.61
N LYS A 206 -6.60 20.41 -4.25
CA LYS A 206 -7.05 20.50 -5.66
C LYS A 206 -6.10 19.81 -6.64
N GLU A 207 -4.88 19.57 -6.21
CA GLU A 207 -3.78 18.96 -6.94
C GLU A 207 -3.82 17.42 -6.91
N LEU A 208 -4.79 16.82 -6.19
CA LEU A 208 -5.08 15.39 -6.20
C LEU A 208 -6.47 15.14 -6.74
#